data_AF-A0A8H8NTM5-F1
#
_entry.id   AF-A0A8H8NTM5-F1
#
_cell.length_a   1.000
_cell.length_b   1.000
_cell.length_c   1.000
_cell.angle_alpha   90.00
_cell.angle_beta   90.00
_cell.angle_gamma   90.00
#
_symmetry.space_group_name_H-M   'P 1'
#
loop_
_entity.id
_entity.type
_entity.pdbx_description
1 polymer ?
#
loop_
_entity_poly.entity_id
_entity_poly.type
_entity_poly.pdbx_seq_one_letter_code
_entity_poly.pdbx_strand_id
1 'polypeptide(L)'
;MRRYMLCPPGVPEETVNWLEQLETWSQRTHRKLEWDINKSGDMYTASVKIDGTPVPLVGTGSSPRNARVKLVMMIDKSEHAYLVGKQIVLAYDHNQ
;
A
#
# COMPACT_ATOMS: atom_id res chain seq x y z
N MET A 1 -7.46 3.50 -18.41
CA MET A 1 -6.95 3.54 -17.03
C MET A 1 -5.64 2.74 -17.02
N ARG A 2 -4.54 3.26 -16.44
CA ARG A 2 -3.28 2.51 -16.32
C ARG A 2 -3.23 1.86 -14.94
N ARG A 3 -2.92 0.56 -14.90
CA ARG A 3 -2.71 -0.19 -13.66
C ARG A 3 -1.59 0.48 -12.86
N TYR A 4 -1.81 0.68 -11.57
CA TYR A 4 -0.77 1.14 -10.66
C TYR A 4 0.23 0.01 -10.44
N MET A 5 1.53 0.31 -10.49
CA MET A 5 2.59 -0.68 -10.28
C MET A 5 3.73 -0.01 -9.51
N LEU A 6 3.91 -0.44 -8.26
CA LEU A 6 5.04 -0.14 -7.39
C LEU A 6 6.21 -1.10 -7.65
N CYS A 7 5.92 -2.32 -8.11
CA CYS A 7 6.96 -3.25 -8.54
C CYS A 7 7.56 -2.78 -9.89
N PRO A 8 8.86 -2.46 -9.97
CA PRO A 8 9.47 -2.12 -11.25
C PRO A 8 9.48 -3.35 -12.18
N PRO A 9 9.26 -3.18 -13.49
CA PRO A 9 9.28 -4.30 -14.43
C PRO A 9 10.68 -4.95 -14.47
N GLY A 10 10.71 -6.27 -14.34
CA GLY A 10 11.95 -7.06 -14.36
C GLY A 10 12.69 -7.15 -13.02
N VAL A 11 12.16 -6.55 -11.94
CA VAL A 11 12.71 -6.68 -10.58
C VAL A 11 11.96 -7.80 -9.84
N PRO A 12 12.65 -8.82 -9.31
CA PRO A 12 12.01 -9.86 -8.50
C PRO A 12 11.36 -9.26 -7.25
N GLU A 13 10.09 -9.59 -6.97
CA GLU A 13 9.29 -9.03 -5.86
C GLU A 13 10.00 -9.13 -4.49
N GLU A 14 10.77 -10.20 -4.28
CA GLU A 14 11.54 -10.47 -3.06
C GLU A 14 12.69 -9.49 -2.84
N THR A 15 13.15 -8.83 -3.90
CA THR A 15 14.23 -7.83 -3.86
C THR A 15 13.70 -6.40 -3.78
N VAL A 16 12.37 -6.21 -3.94
CA VAL A 16 11.75 -4.89 -3.94
C VAL A 16 11.70 -4.32 -2.52
N ASN A 17 12.24 -3.11 -2.35
CA ASN A 17 12.01 -2.33 -1.14
C ASN A 17 10.63 -1.63 -1.21
N TRP A 18 9.58 -2.37 -0.86
CA TRP A 18 8.19 -1.91 -1.01
C TRP A 18 7.88 -0.58 -0.32
N LEU A 19 8.45 -0.33 0.86
CA LEU A 19 8.22 0.92 1.58
C LEU A 19 8.83 2.11 0.81
N GLU A 20 10.04 1.94 0.30
CA GLU A 20 10.72 2.96 -0.51
C GLU A 20 9.99 3.22 -1.83
N GLN A 21 9.42 2.18 -2.46
CA GLN A 21 8.59 2.37 -3.66
C GLN A 21 7.37 3.24 -3.37
N LEU A 22 6.64 2.97 -2.27
CA LEU A 22 5.47 3.76 -1.89
C LEU A 22 5.84 5.18 -1.45
N GLU A 23 6.95 5.37 -0.74
CA GLU A 23 7.47 6.70 -0.37
C GLU A 23 7.89 7.52 -1.59
N THR A 24 8.62 6.90 -2.52
CA THR A 24 9.03 7.53 -3.79
C THR A 24 7.81 7.95 -4.60
N TRP A 25 6.78 7.10 -4.66
CA TRP A 25 5.52 7.44 -5.30
C TRP A 25 4.83 8.64 -4.62
N SER A 26 4.75 8.63 -3.29
CA SER A 26 4.16 9.72 -2.50
C SER A 26 4.86 11.05 -2.79
N GLN A 27 6.20 11.06 -2.83
CA GLN A 27 7.00 12.23 -3.18
C GLN A 27 6.72 12.71 -4.61
N ARG A 28 6.76 11.81 -5.60
CA ARG A 28 6.52 12.14 -7.02
C ARG A 28 5.11 12.67 -7.29
N THR A 29 4.13 12.25 -6.50
CA THR A 29 2.73 12.64 -6.67
C THR A 29 2.29 13.76 -5.73
N HIS A 30 3.16 14.17 -4.80
CA HIS A 30 2.85 15.11 -3.71
C HIS A 30 1.65 14.65 -2.87
N ARG A 31 1.54 13.34 -2.64
CA ARG A 31 0.48 12.72 -1.84
C ARG A 31 0.99 12.44 -0.44
N LYS A 32 0.21 12.76 0.59
CA LYS A 32 0.56 12.52 2.00
C LYS A 32 0.21 11.09 2.39
N LEU A 33 1.18 10.37 2.97
CA LEU A 33 0.96 9.06 3.58
C LEU A 33 0.79 9.21 5.09
N GLU A 34 -0.24 8.62 5.66
CA GLU A 34 -0.49 8.61 7.10
C GLU A 34 -0.66 7.17 7.56
N TRP A 35 0.34 6.68 8.29
CA TRP A 35 0.37 5.30 8.77
C TRP A 35 -0.25 5.19 10.16
N ASP A 36 -1.06 4.15 10.35
CA ASP A 36 -1.51 3.72 11.68
C ASP A 36 -1.05 2.28 11.92
N ILE A 37 -0.39 2.06 13.06
CA ILE A 37 0.19 0.77 13.43
C ILE A 37 -0.27 0.41 14.82
N ASN A 38 -1.02 -0.68 14.92
CA ASN A 38 -1.50 -1.22 16.18
C ASN A 38 -0.84 -2.55 16.49
N LYS A 39 -0.61 -2.83 17.77
CA LYS A 39 -0.10 -4.12 18.27
C LYS A 39 -1.21 -4.81 19.05
N SER A 40 -1.48 -6.07 18.72
CA SER A 40 -2.39 -6.95 19.44
C SER A 40 -1.70 -8.29 19.69
N GLY A 41 -1.39 -8.59 20.96
CA GLY A 41 -0.54 -9.72 21.32
C GLY A 41 0.82 -9.65 20.64
N ASP A 42 1.21 -10.71 19.94
CA ASP A 42 2.48 -10.81 19.19
C ASP A 42 2.37 -10.34 17.72
N MET A 43 1.22 -9.79 17.33
CA MET A 43 0.94 -9.38 15.95
C MET A 43 0.81 -7.86 15.84
N TYR A 44 1.37 -7.31 14.77
CA TYR A 44 1.21 -5.92 14.36
C TYR A 44 0.26 -5.84 13.17
N THR A 45 -0.62 -4.85 13.19
CA THR A 45 -1.51 -4.49 12.09
C THR A 45 -1.15 -3.08 11.61
N ALA A 46 -0.98 -2.90 10.30
CA ALA A 46 -0.71 -1.61 9.67
C ALA A 46 -1.85 -1.24 8.72
N SER A 47 -2.32 0.00 8.82
CA SER A 47 -3.19 0.64 7.84
C SER A 47 -2.55 1.95 7.36
N VAL A 48 -2.97 2.44 6.20
CA VAL A 48 -2.47 3.69 5.65
C VAL A 48 -3.62 4.52 5.09
N LYS A 49 -3.55 5.84 5.29
CA LYS A 49 -4.38 6.81 4.60
C LYS A 49 -3.53 7.57 3.60
N ILE A 50 -4.10 7.84 2.43
CA ILE A 50 -3.50 8.63 1.36
C ILE A 50 -4.33 9.91 1.24
N ASP A 51 -3.74 11.05 1.57
CA ASP A 51 -4.42 12.34 1.70
C ASP A 51 -5.70 12.27 2.56
N GLY A 52 -5.59 11.68 3.75
CA GLY A 52 -6.72 11.49 4.65
C GLY A 52 -7.73 10.42 4.22
N THR A 53 -7.63 9.87 3.00
CA THR A 53 -8.51 8.79 2.53
C THR A 53 -7.95 7.43 2.95
N PRO A 54 -8.67 6.63 3.75
CA PRO A 54 -8.19 5.32 4.18
C PRO A 54 -8.09 4.36 2.99
N VAL A 55 -6.96 3.67 2.91
CA VAL A 55 -6.79 2.52 2.02
C VAL A 55 -7.46 1.32 2.68
N PRO A 56 -8.51 0.71 2.08
CA PRO A 56 -9.23 -0.44 2.65
C PRO A 56 -8.44 -1.76 2.62
N LEU A 57 -7.18 -1.73 3.02
CA LEU A 57 -6.32 -2.90 3.18
C LEU A 57 -5.63 -2.80 4.53
N VAL A 58 -5.38 -3.95 5.15
CA VAL A 58 -4.68 -4.04 6.44
C VAL A 58 -3.57 -5.07 6.32
N GLY A 59 -2.32 -4.63 6.49
CA GLY A 59 -1.16 -5.51 6.53
C GLY A 59 -0.90 -6.05 7.93
N THR A 60 -0.57 -7.33 8.05
CA THR A 60 -0.31 -7.98 9.34
C THR A 60 1.06 -8.64 9.40
N GLY A 61 1.79 -8.48 10.50
CA GLY A 61 3.14 -9.04 10.61
C GLY A 61 3.66 -9.14 12.02
N SER A 62 4.77 -9.87 12.17
CA SER A 62 5.50 -10.03 13.43
C SER A 62 6.27 -8.77 13.87
N SER A 63 6.32 -7.75 13.02
CA SER A 63 6.92 -6.45 13.32
C SER A 63 6.19 -5.31 12.62
N PRO A 64 6.31 -4.06 13.09
CA PRO A 64 5.73 -2.88 12.43
C PRO A 64 6.17 -2.74 10.98
N ARG A 65 7.43 -3.07 10.68
CA ARG A 65 7.98 -3.02 9.32
C ARG A 65 7.34 -4.09 8.43
N ASN A 66 7.24 -5.32 8.93
CA ASN A 66 6.66 -6.43 8.17
C ASN A 66 5.17 -6.20 7.86
N ALA A 67 4.41 -5.71 8.83
CA ALA A 67 3.01 -5.33 8.64
C ALA A 67 2.85 -4.27 7.53
N ARG A 68 3.68 -3.23 7.53
CA ARG A 68 3.66 -2.20 6.47
C ARG A 68 4.05 -2.76 5.09
N VAL A 69 5.12 -3.54 5.00
CA VAL A 69 5.56 -4.15 3.72
C VAL A 69 4.45 -4.97 3.10
N LYS A 70 3.80 -5.84 3.89
CA LYS A 70 2.65 -6.63 3.42
C LYS A 70 1.50 -5.76 2.96
N LEU A 71 1.18 -4.67 3.68
CA LEU A 71 0.17 -3.72 3.22
C LEU A 71 0.51 -3.17 1.84
N VAL A 72 1.75 -2.70 1.64
CA VAL A 72 2.17 -2.13 0.36
C VAL A 72 2.13 -3.15 -0.77
N MET A 73 2.57 -4.39 -0.51
CA MET A 73 2.45 -5.48 -1.50
C MET A 73 0.99 -5.74 -1.89
N MET A 74 0.06 -5.68 -0.94
CA MET A 74 -1.37 -5.83 -1.25
C MET A 74 -1.92 -4.66 -2.06
N ILE A 75 -1.45 -3.43 -1.81
CA ILE A 75 -1.79 -2.26 -2.63
C ILE A 75 -1.31 -2.44 -4.08
N ASP A 76 -0.08 -2.93 -4.28
CA ASP A 76 0.49 -3.18 -5.61
C ASP A 76 -0.25 -4.31 -6.36
N LYS A 77 -0.60 -5.38 -5.64
CA LYS A 77 -1.26 -6.56 -6.22
C LYS A 77 -2.76 -6.38 -6.43
N SER A 78 -3.40 -5.45 -5.73
CA SER A 78 -4.83 -5.21 -5.86
C SER A 78 -5.17 -4.78 -7.29
N GLU A 79 -5.93 -5.62 -7.99
CA GLU A 79 -6.42 -5.34 -9.35
C GLU A 79 -7.35 -4.13 -9.40
N HIS A 80 -7.88 -3.76 -8.24
CA HIS A 80 -8.76 -2.63 -8.03
C HIS A 80 -8.03 -1.36 -7.58
N ALA A 81 -6.69 -1.35 -7.50
CA ALA A 81 -5.89 -0.15 -7.25
C ALA A 81 -5.76 0.68 -8.53
N TYR A 82 -6.64 1.67 -8.67
CA TYR A 82 -6.64 2.59 -9.80
C TYR A 82 -6.03 3.93 -9.41
N LEU A 83 -5.23 4.50 -10.31
CA LEU A 83 -4.93 5.93 -10.24
C LEU A 83 -6.08 6.72 -10.87
N VAL A 84 -6.87 7.42 -10.05
CA VAL A 84 -7.84 8.41 -10.52
C VAL A 84 -7.22 9.80 -10.31
N GLY A 85 -6.80 10.43 -11.42
CA GLY A 85 -5.97 11.64 -11.36
C GLY A 85 -4.61 11.36 -10.72
N LYS A 86 -4.33 11.97 -9.56
CA LYS A 86 -3.11 11.67 -8.76
C LYS A 86 -3.37 10.68 -7.61
N GLN A 87 -4.62 10.23 -7.40
CA GLN A 87 -5.05 9.54 -6.18
C GLN A 87 -5.09 8.03 -6.42
N ILE A 88 -4.62 7.23 -5.46
CA ILE A 88 -4.88 5.79 -5.48
C ILE A 88 -6.30 5.58 -4.95
N VAL A 89 -7.18 5.06 -5.80
CA VAL A 89 -8.53 4.65 -5.48
C VAL A 89 -8.55 3.13 -5.56
N LEU A 90 -8.80 2.46 -4.44
CA LEU A 90 -9.17 1.05 -4.47
C LEU A 90 -10.66 1.00 -4.82
N ALA A 91 -11.02 0.55 -6.03
CA ALA A 91 -12.42 0.27 -6.31
C ALA A 91 -12.84 -0.90 -5.42
N TYR A 92 -13.78 -0.66 -4.52
CA TYR A 92 -14.49 -1.76 -3.89
C TYR A 92 -15.24 -2.50 -5.00
N ASP A 93 -14.87 -3.75 -5.26
CA ASP A 93 -15.82 -4.67 -5.88
C ASP A 93 -16.90 -4.93 -4.83
N HIS A 94 -18.08 -4.40 -5.05
CA HIS A 94 -19.26 -4.62 -4.21
C HIS A 94 -19.87 -6.02 -4.46
N ASN A 95 -19.04 -7.03 -4.72
CA ASN A 95 -19.44 -8.41 -4.95
C ASN A 95 -18.32 -9.35 -4.50
N GLN A 96 -18.34 -9.81 -3.25
CA GLN A 96 -18.41 -11.24 -2.85
C GLN A 96 -18.89 -11.33 -1.40
#